data_AF-A0A5K1AEZ5-F1
#
_entry.id   AF-A0A5K1AEZ5-F1
#
_cell.length_a   1.000
_cell.length_b   1.000
_cell.length_c   1.000
_cell.angle_alpha   90.00
_cell.angle_beta   90.00
_cell.angle_gamma   90.00
#
_symmetry.space_group_name_H-M   'P 1'
#
loop_
_entity.id
_entity.type
_entity.pdbx_description
1 polymer ?
#
loop_
_entity_poly.entity_id
_entity_poly.type
_entity_poly.pdbx_seq_one_letter_code
_entity_poly.pdbx_strand_id
1 'polypeptide(L)'
;DNGLVPIVEPEILLDGDHGIDRTFEVAQKVWAEVFFYLAENNVMFEGILLKPSMVTPGAECKERATPEQVAEYTLKLLHRRIPPAVPGIM
;
A
#
# COMPACT_ATOMS: atom_id res chain seq x y z
N ASP A 1 15.03 15.19 -9.67
CA ASP A 1 15.76 16.48 -9.55
C ASP A 1 17.06 16.50 -8.75
N ASN A 2 17.49 15.42 -8.06
CA ASN A 2 18.81 15.37 -7.38
C ASN A 2 19.53 14.01 -7.53
N GLY A 3 19.09 13.16 -8.47
CA GLY A 3 19.61 11.80 -8.62
C GLY A 3 19.30 10.84 -7.47
N LEU A 4 18.41 11.22 -6.55
CA LEU A 4 17.96 10.38 -5.45
C LEU A 4 16.70 9.60 -5.83
N VAL A 5 16.64 8.33 -5.41
CA VAL A 5 15.47 7.47 -5.55
C VAL A 5 14.58 7.66 -4.31
N PRO A 6 13.39 8.28 -4.43
CA PRO A 6 12.47 8.40 -3.30
C PRO A 6 11.83 7.06 -2.97
N ILE A 7 11.72 6.80 -1.67
CA ILE A 7 10.82 5.77 -1.13
C ILE A 7 9.51 6.47 -0.77
N VAL A 8 8.41 6.00 -1.34
CA VAL A 8 7.06 6.49 -1.02
C VAL A 8 6.45 5.54 0.01
N GLU A 9 6.19 6.05 1.21
CA GLU A 9 5.72 5.26 2.36
C GLU A 9 4.32 5.71 2.82
N PRO A 10 3.24 5.24 2.16
CA PRO A 10 1.87 5.53 2.57
C PRO A 10 1.39 4.51 3.61
N GLU A 11 1.96 4.56 4.80
CA GLU A 11 1.66 3.64 5.89
C GLU A 11 0.21 3.79 6.38
N ILE A 12 -0.50 2.67 6.46
CA ILE A 12 -1.77 2.57 7.19
C ILE A 12 -1.48 1.89 8.51
N LEU A 13 -1.75 2.62 9.60
CA LEU A 13 -1.47 2.15 10.96
C LEU A 13 -2.32 0.93 11.32
N LEU A 14 -1.71 0.02 12.10
CA LEU A 14 -2.33 -1.21 12.58
C LEU A 14 -3.33 -0.96 13.73
N ASP A 15 -3.31 0.21 14.34
CA ASP A 15 -4.06 0.51 15.56
C ASP A 15 -5.58 0.31 15.39
N GLY A 16 -6.19 -0.37 16.38
CA GLY A 16 -7.63 -0.59 16.48
C GLY A 16 -8.08 -2.03 16.25
N ASP A 17 -9.40 -2.24 16.27
CA ASP A 17 -10.09 -3.54 16.26
C ASP A 17 -10.69 -3.92 14.90
N HIS A 18 -10.37 -3.14 13.87
CA HIS A 18 -10.92 -3.28 12.53
C HIS A 18 -10.49 -4.59 11.83
N GLY A 19 -11.38 -5.15 11.03
CA GLY A 19 -11.09 -6.34 10.22
C GLY A 19 -10.25 -6.04 8.98
N ILE A 20 -9.71 -7.10 8.36
CA ILE A 20 -8.83 -7.02 7.17
C ILE A 20 -9.49 -6.34 5.97
N ASP A 21 -10.81 -6.52 5.79
CA ASP A 21 -11.59 -5.86 4.74
C ASP A 21 -11.58 -4.34 4.89
N ARG A 22 -11.63 -3.85 6.13
CA ARG A 22 -11.60 -2.41 6.40
C ARG A 22 -10.22 -1.83 6.08
N THR A 23 -9.15 -2.52 6.47
CA THR A 23 -7.77 -2.15 6.09
C THR A 23 -7.64 -2.10 4.57
N PHE A 24 -8.13 -3.11 3.87
CA PHE A 24 -8.11 -3.17 2.41
C PHE A 24 -8.84 -1.98 1.76
N GLU A 25 -10.03 -1.64 2.24
CA GLU A 25 -10.82 -0.52 1.73
C GLU A 25 -10.09 0.81 1.91
N VAL A 26 -9.54 1.05 3.11
CA VAL A 26 -8.81 2.28 3.43
C VAL A 26 -7.54 2.39 2.59
N ALA A 27 -6.72 1.34 2.56
CA ALA A 27 -5.49 1.32 1.79
C ALA A 27 -5.76 1.52 0.29
N GLN A 28 -6.86 0.94 -0.24
CA GLN A 28 -7.25 1.14 -1.62
C GLN A 28 -7.59 2.59 -1.98
N LYS A 29 -8.18 3.36 -1.06
CA LYS A 29 -8.47 4.78 -1.25
C LYS A 29 -7.20 5.62 -1.13
N VAL A 30 -6.42 5.38 -0.08
CA VAL A 30 -5.18 6.13 0.18
C VAL A 30 -4.19 5.96 -0.97
N TRP A 31 -3.98 4.73 -1.45
CA TRP A 31 -3.02 4.50 -2.54
C TRP A 31 -3.50 5.05 -3.87
N ALA A 32 -4.82 5.12 -4.11
CA ALA A 32 -5.34 5.79 -5.30
C ALA A 32 -4.99 7.29 -5.31
N GLU A 33 -5.19 7.96 -4.17
CA GLU A 33 -4.83 9.38 -4.02
C GLU A 33 -3.31 9.59 -4.10
N VAL A 34 -2.51 8.72 -3.48
CA VAL A 34 -1.04 8.79 -3.56
C VAL A 34 -0.59 8.74 -5.02
N PHE A 35 -1.02 7.74 -5.79
CA PHE A 35 -0.61 7.63 -7.18
C PHE A 35 -1.20 8.72 -8.09
N PHE A 36 -2.40 9.22 -7.77
CA PHE A 36 -2.96 10.40 -8.43
C PHE A 36 -2.04 11.61 -8.23
N TYR A 37 -1.67 11.93 -6.99
CA TYR A 37 -0.80 13.08 -6.73
C TYR A 37 0.64 12.86 -7.21
N LEU A 38 1.17 11.63 -7.21
CA LEU A 38 2.47 11.34 -7.84
C LEU A 38 2.43 11.65 -9.35
N ALA A 39 1.34 11.28 -10.03
CA ALA A 39 1.15 11.58 -11.44
C ALA A 39 1.00 13.10 -11.69
N GLU A 40 0.16 13.78 -10.91
CA GLU A 40 -0.05 15.24 -11.02
C GLU A 40 1.25 16.03 -10.79
N ASN A 41 2.17 15.50 -9.98
CA ASN A 41 3.48 16.09 -9.72
C ASN A 41 4.59 15.59 -10.67
N ASN A 42 4.24 14.91 -11.77
CA ASN A 42 5.16 14.39 -12.78
C ASN A 42 6.27 13.49 -12.21
N VAL A 43 5.96 12.69 -11.18
CA VAL A 43 6.92 11.74 -10.61
C VAL A 43 7.10 10.56 -11.57
N MET A 44 8.36 10.24 -11.88
CA MET A 44 8.72 9.07 -12.69
C MET A 44 8.58 7.79 -11.86
N PHE A 45 7.61 6.94 -12.20
CA PHE A 45 7.30 5.73 -11.43
C PHE A 45 8.42 4.68 -11.47
N GLU A 46 9.18 4.62 -12.55
CA GLU A 46 10.38 3.78 -12.69
C GLU A 46 11.49 4.19 -11.71
N GLY A 47 11.42 5.43 -11.20
CA GLY A 47 12.40 6.03 -10.31
C GLY A 47 12.00 6.03 -8.84
N ILE A 48 10.93 5.34 -8.43
CA ILE A 48 10.50 5.25 -7.03
C ILE A 48 10.58 3.81 -6.51
N LEU A 49 10.65 3.67 -5.19
CA LEU A 49 10.27 2.43 -4.51
C LEU A 49 9.04 2.71 -3.65
N LEU A 50 8.12 1.75 -3.58
CA LEU A 50 7.00 1.84 -2.65
C LEU A 50 7.33 1.05 -1.38
N LYS A 51 7.09 1.63 -0.20
CA LYS A 51 7.19 0.94 1.08
C LYS A 51 5.81 0.98 1.77
N PRO A 52 4.87 0.13 1.36
CA PRO A 52 3.54 0.11 1.94
C PRO A 52 3.46 -0.74 3.22
N SER A 53 2.40 -0.55 4.00
CA SER A 53 1.96 -1.56 4.97
C SER A 53 1.32 -2.76 4.24
N MET A 54 1.53 -3.97 4.76
CA MET A 54 0.72 -5.14 4.35
C MET A 54 -0.75 -4.94 4.74
N VAL A 55 -1.65 -5.64 4.06
CA VAL A 55 -3.08 -5.62 4.40
C VAL A 55 -3.33 -6.66 5.49
N THR A 56 -3.40 -6.21 6.73
CA THR A 56 -3.67 -7.02 7.92
C THR A 56 -4.88 -6.49 8.68
N PRO A 57 -5.57 -7.32 9.48
CA PRO A 57 -6.52 -6.80 10.45
C PRO A 57 -5.79 -5.92 11.50
N GLY A 58 -6.54 -5.07 12.18
CA GLY A 58 -6.02 -4.23 13.25
C GLY A 58 -5.43 -5.05 14.40
N ALA A 59 -4.54 -4.43 15.18
CA ALA A 59 -3.76 -5.07 16.24
C ALA A 59 -4.66 -5.73 17.31
N GLU A 60 -5.79 -5.08 17.59
CA GLU A 60 -6.78 -5.45 18.60
C GLU A 60 -7.92 -6.28 18.01
N CYS A 61 -7.89 -6.57 16.71
CA CYS A 61 -8.92 -7.37 16.05
C CYS A 61 -8.95 -8.79 16.64
N LYS A 62 -10.14 -9.25 17.01
CA LYS A 62 -10.35 -10.59 17.58
C LYS A 62 -10.14 -11.70 16.55
N GLU A 63 -10.41 -11.40 15.29
CA GLU A 63 -10.23 -12.32 14.16
C GLU A 63 -8.82 -12.17 13.60
N ARG A 64 -8.01 -13.23 13.71
CA ARG A 64 -6.66 -13.27 13.17
C ARG A 64 -6.70 -13.74 11.73
N ALA A 65 -6.07 -12.99 10.82
CA ALA A 65 -5.85 -13.42 9.45
C ALA A 65 -4.67 -14.38 9.37
N THR A 66 -4.76 -15.40 8.51
CA THR A 66 -3.62 -16.28 8.21
C THR A 66 -2.62 -15.55 7.30
N PRO A 67 -1.35 -15.98 7.25
CA PRO A 67 -0.37 -15.43 6.31
C PRO A 67 -0.84 -15.47 4.84
N GLU A 68 -1.56 -16.53 4.45
CA GLU A 68 -2.12 -16.70 3.11
C GLU A 68 -3.19 -15.65 2.82
N GLN A 69 -4.06 -15.36 3.79
CA GLN A 69 -5.07 -14.32 3.67
C GLN A 69 -4.42 -12.93 3.56
N VAL A 70 -3.43 -12.63 4.40
CA VAL A 70 -2.68 -11.37 4.33
C VAL A 70 -2.00 -11.22 2.98
N ALA A 71 -1.38 -12.29 2.46
CA ALA A 71 -0.76 -12.29 1.14
C ALA A 71 -1.78 -12.06 0.01
N GLU A 72 -2.92 -12.75 0.04
CA GLU A 72 -3.98 -12.60 -0.96
C GLU A 72 -4.49 -11.15 -1.02
N TYR A 73 -4.83 -10.58 0.14
CA TYR A 73 -5.33 -9.21 0.21
C TYR A 73 -4.28 -8.18 -0.20
N THR A 74 -3.03 -8.36 0.23
CA THR A 74 -1.93 -7.45 -0.12
C THR A 74 -1.63 -7.49 -1.62
N LEU A 75 -1.49 -8.68 -2.21
CA LEU A 75 -1.24 -8.83 -3.65
C LEU A 75 -2.42 -8.29 -4.48
N LYS A 76 -3.66 -8.58 -4.06
CA LYS A 76 -4.85 -8.04 -4.70
C LYS A 76 -4.89 -6.51 -4.68
N LEU A 77 -4.45 -5.88 -3.59
CA LEU A 77 -4.36 -4.43 -3.50
C LEU A 77 -3.27 -3.89 -4.43
N LEU A 78 -2.07 -4.49 -4.40
CA LEU A 78 -0.95 -4.12 -5.25
C LEU A 78 -1.34 -4.15 -6.74
N HIS A 79 -1.95 -5.25 -7.19
CA HIS A 79 -2.43 -5.40 -8.57
C HIS A 79 -3.50 -4.38 -8.98
N ARG A 80 -4.31 -3.89 -8.02
CA ARG A 80 -5.40 -2.95 -8.32
C ARG A 80 -4.95 -1.50 -8.37
N ARG A 81 -3.87 -1.14 -7.66
CA ARG A 81 -3.51 0.26 -7.43
C ARG A 81 -2.12 0.65 -7.90
N ILE A 82 -1.19 -0.31 -8.03
CA ILE A 82 0.19 0.01 -8.37
C ILE A 82 0.42 -0.18 -9.87
N PRO A 83 0.85 0.85 -10.60
CA PRO A 83 1.28 0.72 -11.97
C PRO A 83 2.49 -0.23 -12.08
N PRO A 84 2.56 -1.13 -13.07
CA PRO A 84 3.69 -2.03 -13.27
C PRO A 84 5.04 -1.35 -13.52
N ALA A 85 5.04 -0.04 -13.79
CA ALA A 85 6.26 0.76 -13.93
C ALA A 85 7.04 0.92 -12.61
N VAL A 86 6.39 0.76 -11.46
CA VAL A 86 7.06 0.81 -10.15
C VAL A 86 7.95 -0.44 -10.01
N PRO A 87 9.28 -0.29 -9.88
CA PRO A 87 10.22 -1.40 -9.97
C PRO A 87 10.28 -2.28 -8.72
N GLY A 88 9.82 -1.77 -7.57
CA GLY A 88 9.94 -2.50 -6.31
C GLY A 88 8.93 -2.07 -5.25
N ILE A 89 8.48 -3.08 -4.50
CA ILE A 89 7.68 -2.97 -3.28
C ILE A 89 8.55 -3.50 -2.14
N MET A 90 8.77 -2.69 -1.11
CA MET A 90 9.68 -2.93 0.01
C MET A 90 8.90 -3.12 1.31
#